data_AF-X1A1T3-F1
#
_entry.id   AF-X1A1T3-F1
#
_cell.length_a   1.000
_cell.length_b   1.000
_cell.length_c   1.000
_cell.angle_alpha   90.00
_cell.angle_beta   90.00
_cell.angle_gamma   90.00
#
_symmetry.space_group_name_H-M   'P 1'
#
loop_
_entity.id
_entity.type
_entity.pdbx_description
1 polymer ?
#
loop_
_entity_poly.entity_id
_entity_poly.type
_entity_poly.pdbx_seq_one_letter_code
_entity_poly.pdbx_strand_id
1 'polypeptide(L)'
;MTSRGWHLDRLQFPESLHMTITHSNIAQAEPFIEDIQASVRKVRKSGFCKVTSSLTISMAQGFAKTLPGGLFQKITRSSARKFENGKKDKPSRSAAMYGITASLENRKDVHTMILEILDQMYSL
;
A
#
# COMPACT_ATOMS: atom_id res chain seq x y z
N MET A 1 10.25 1.44 5.27
CA MET A 1 10.50 0.22 6.07
C MET A 1 10.71 -1.02 5.21
N THR A 2 9.80 -1.42 4.30
CA THR A 2 9.99 -2.63 3.47
C THR A 2 11.25 -2.64 2.59
N SER A 3 11.69 -1.50 2.05
CA SER A 3 12.98 -1.40 1.33
C SER A 3 14.22 -1.66 2.18
N ARG A 4 14.06 -1.64 3.50
CA ARG A 4 15.08 -1.91 4.50
C ARG A 4 14.90 -3.31 5.11
N GLY A 5 14.06 -4.16 4.51
CA GLY A 5 13.82 -5.54 4.98
C GLY A 5 12.74 -5.70 6.04
N TRP A 6 12.15 -4.61 6.54
CA TRP A 6 11.12 -4.67 7.57
C TRP A 6 9.73 -4.99 7.00
N HIS A 7 9.13 -6.07 7.49
CA HIS A 7 7.77 -6.48 7.20
C HIS A 7 6.89 -6.11 8.39
N LEU A 8 6.06 -5.08 8.20
CA LEU A 8 5.17 -4.56 9.23
C LEU A 8 3.73 -4.77 8.78
N ASP A 9 2.86 -5.03 9.74
CA ASP A 9 1.43 -5.14 9.51
C ASP A 9 0.92 -3.76 9.09
N ARG A 10 0.07 -3.73 8.07
CA ARG A 10 -0.55 -2.51 7.55
C ARG A 10 -2.01 -2.55 7.89
N LEU A 11 -2.39 -1.71 8.83
CA LEU A 11 -3.76 -1.63 9.31
C LEU A 11 -4.47 -0.49 8.58
N GLN A 12 -5.78 -0.64 8.45
CA GLN A 12 -6.69 0.34 7.85
C GLN A 12 -7.77 0.68 8.88
N PHE A 13 -8.32 1.89 8.79
CA PHE A 13 -9.42 2.38 9.64
C PHE A 13 -9.12 2.38 11.16
N PRO A 14 -8.07 3.10 11.63
CA PRO A 14 -7.30 4.12 10.92
C PRO A 14 -6.03 3.59 10.24
N GLU A 15 -5.54 4.33 9.23
CA GLU A 15 -4.28 4.05 8.54
C GLU A 15 -3.11 4.00 9.54
N SER A 16 -2.50 2.83 9.71
CA SER A 16 -1.39 2.66 10.63
C SER A 16 -0.46 1.51 10.25
N LEU A 17 0.75 1.54 10.80
CA LEU A 17 1.72 0.46 10.73
C LEU A 17 1.85 -0.17 12.12
N HIS A 18 1.81 -1.49 12.19
CA HIS A 18 1.87 -2.26 13.43
C HIS A 18 3.00 -3.31 13.35
N MET A 19 3.57 -3.63 14.52
CA MET A 19 4.56 -4.68 14.67
C MET A 19 4.30 -5.43 15.98
N THR A 20 4.09 -6.74 15.87
CA THR A 20 4.04 -7.63 17.03
C THR A 20 5.45 -7.96 17.48
N ILE A 21 5.78 -7.65 18.74
CA ILE A 21 7.10 -7.95 19.31
C ILE A 21 7.11 -9.39 19.81
N THR A 22 8.12 -10.14 19.39
CA THR A 22 8.39 -11.52 19.80
C THR A 22 9.82 -11.65 20.31
N HIS A 23 10.17 -12.80 20.90
CA HIS A 23 11.52 -13.08 21.38
C HIS A 23 12.59 -12.91 20.26
N SER A 24 12.24 -13.19 19.01
CA SER A 24 13.14 -13.04 17.86
C SER A 24 13.54 -11.59 17.57
N ASN A 25 12.85 -10.61 18.16
CA ASN A 25 13.10 -9.18 17.90
C ASN A 25 14.07 -8.52 18.89
N ILE A 26 14.48 -9.22 19.96
CA ILE A 26 15.29 -8.62 21.05
C ILE A 26 16.58 -7.98 20.51
N ALA A 27 17.32 -8.68 19.66
CA ALA A 27 18.57 -8.17 19.08
C ALA A 27 18.36 -7.10 17.99
N GLN A 28 17.11 -6.85 17.59
CA GLN A 28 16.77 -5.99 16.46
C GLN A 28 16.15 -4.66 16.88
N ALA A 29 16.02 -4.40 18.18
CA ALA A 29 15.41 -3.18 18.71
C ALA A 29 16.13 -1.90 18.23
N GLU A 30 17.45 -1.83 18.41
CA GLU A 30 18.23 -0.65 18.00
C GLU A 30 18.24 -0.44 16.47
N PRO A 31 18.54 -1.47 15.64
CA PRO A 31 18.41 -1.35 14.18
C PRO A 31 17.02 -0.90 13.73
N PHE A 32 15.96 -1.38 14.40
CA PHE A 32 14.59 -1.01 14.09
C PHE A 32 14.32 0.48 14.31
N ILE A 33 14.71 0.99 15.48
CA ILE A 33 14.53 2.40 15.84
C ILE A 33 15.32 3.30 14.89
N GLU A 34 16.56 2.96 14.58
CA GLU A 34 17.40 3.72 13.64
C GLU A 34 16.75 3.79 12.24
N ASP A 35 16.28 2.66 11.73
CA ASP A 35 15.65 2.55 10.42
C ASP A 35 14.29 3.26 10.33
N ILE A 36 13.50 3.22 11.41
CA ILE A 36 12.27 4.00 11.53
C ILE A 36 12.59 5.48 11.47
N GLN A 37 13.53 5.95 12.28
CA GLN A 37 13.89 7.36 12.31
C GLN A 37 14.41 7.83 10.94
N ALA A 38 15.24 7.03 10.27
CA ALA A 38 15.72 7.33 8.93
C ALA A 38 14.57 7.40 7.91
N SER A 39 13.61 6.48 8.00
CA SER A 39 12.43 6.46 7.13
C SER A 39 11.51 7.65 7.38
N VAL A 40 11.26 8.02 8.64
CA VAL A 40 10.48 9.21 9.01
C VAL A 40 11.18 10.48 8.54
N ARG A 41 12.51 10.60 8.73
CA ARG A 41 13.28 11.75 8.21
C ARG A 41 13.15 11.88 6.70
N LYS A 42 13.19 10.77 5.95
CA LYS A 42 13.02 10.77 4.50
C LYS A 42 11.63 11.27 4.09
N VAL A 43 10.57 10.72 4.68
CA VAL A 43 9.19 11.12 4.37
C VAL A 43 8.91 12.57 4.80
N ARG A 44 9.42 12.99 5.96
CA ARG A 44 9.25 14.36 6.47
C ARG A 44 9.96 15.41 5.61
N LYS A 45 11.17 15.12 5.09
CA LYS A 45 11.86 16.02 4.15
C LYS A 45 11.11 16.17 2.82
N SER A 46 10.40 15.13 2.39
CA SER A 46 9.46 15.20 1.25
C SER A 46 8.14 15.92 1.57
N GLY A 47 7.95 16.38 2.81
CA GLY A 47 6.73 17.05 3.31
C GLY A 47 6.45 18.45 2.77
N PHE A 48 7.29 19.00 1.88
CA PHE A 48 7.00 20.26 1.18
C PHE A 48 5.77 20.17 0.24
N CYS A 49 5.20 18.98 0.02
CA CYS A 49 3.97 18.77 -0.77
C CYS A 49 2.67 18.64 0.06
N LYS A 50 2.67 18.97 1.37
CA LYS A 50 1.45 18.86 2.21
C LYS A 50 0.34 19.85 1.84
N VAL A 51 0.67 20.94 1.14
CA VAL A 51 -0.28 22.00 0.73
C VAL A 51 -0.98 21.66 -0.59
N THR A 52 -0.37 20.87 -1.48
CA THR A 52 -0.95 20.48 -2.77
C THR A 52 -1.79 19.20 -2.69
N SER A 53 -1.67 18.42 -1.61
CA SER A 53 -2.34 17.13 -1.47
C SER A 53 -3.83 17.23 -1.17
N SER A 54 -4.32 18.24 -0.44
CA SER A 54 -5.77 18.33 -0.15
C SER A 54 -6.59 18.54 -1.44
N LEU A 55 -6.14 19.45 -2.32
CA LEU A 55 -6.78 19.71 -3.61
C LEU A 55 -6.74 18.48 -4.52
N THR A 56 -5.59 17.79 -4.54
CA THR A 56 -5.40 16.58 -5.35
C THR A 56 -6.22 15.41 -4.82
N ILE A 57 -6.35 15.26 -3.49
CA ILE A 57 -7.17 14.23 -2.85
C ILE A 57 -8.65 14.52 -3.09
N SER A 58 -9.11 15.77 -3.00
CA SER A 58 -10.50 16.13 -3.32
C SER A 58 -10.84 15.93 -4.80
N MET A 59 -9.90 16.24 -5.71
CA MET A 59 -10.06 15.93 -7.13
C MET A 59 -10.10 14.41 -7.36
N ALA A 60 -9.19 13.65 -6.75
CA ALA A 60 -9.19 12.19 -6.87
C ALA A 60 -10.47 11.56 -6.31
N GLN A 61 -11.02 12.08 -5.20
CA GLN A 61 -12.31 11.67 -4.64
C GLN A 61 -13.48 12.03 -5.56
N GLY A 62 -13.45 13.19 -6.23
CA GLY A 62 -14.46 13.59 -7.22
C GLY A 62 -14.45 12.72 -8.48
N PHE A 63 -13.26 12.34 -8.95
CA PHE A 63 -13.11 11.38 -10.05
C PHE A 63 -13.47 9.96 -9.64
N ALA A 64 -13.17 9.54 -8.40
CA ALA A 64 -13.57 8.23 -7.88
C ALA A 64 -15.11 8.10 -7.77
N LYS A 65 -15.82 9.17 -7.40
CA LYS A 65 -17.30 9.19 -7.35
C LYS A 65 -17.98 9.14 -8.72
N THR A 66 -17.28 9.53 -9.78
CA THR A 66 -17.79 9.50 -11.16
C THR A 66 -17.21 8.34 -11.98
N LEU A 67 -16.39 7.48 -11.36
CA LEU A 67 -15.71 6.40 -12.04
C LEU A 67 -16.69 5.27 -12.38
N PRO A 68 -16.92 4.95 -13.67
CA PRO A 68 -17.80 3.85 -14.06
C PRO A 68 -17.18 2.51 -13.66
N GLY A 69 -17.99 1.59 -13.13
CA GLY A 69 -17.53 0.31 -12.56
C GLY A 69 -16.68 -0.57 -13.49
N GLY A 70 -16.72 -0.36 -14.81
CA GLY A 70 -15.91 -1.12 -15.78
C GLY A 70 -14.48 -0.63 -16.00
N LEU A 71 -14.13 0.60 -15.60
CA LEU A 71 -12.78 1.16 -15.81
C LEU A 71 -11.78 0.68 -14.75
N PHE A 72 -12.25 0.49 -13.52
CA PHE A 72 -11.42 -0.05 -12.44
C PHE A 72 -10.93 -1.45 -12.79
N GLN A 73 -11.81 -2.30 -13.33
CA GLN A 73 -11.47 -3.65 -13.75
C GLN A 73 -10.39 -3.69 -14.86
N LYS A 74 -10.36 -2.70 -15.75
CA LYS A 74 -9.32 -2.57 -16.81
C LYS A 74 -7.99 -2.07 -16.24
N ILE A 75 -8.01 -1.15 -15.27
CA ILE A 75 -6.83 -0.62 -14.60
C ILE A 75 -6.21 -1.68 -13.68
N THR A 76 -7.03 -2.42 -12.92
CA THR A 76 -6.60 -3.54 -12.09
C THR A 76 -6.06 -4.67 -12.95
N ARG A 77 -6.76 -5.10 -14.02
CA ARG A 77 -6.24 -6.13 -14.94
C ARG A 77 -4.93 -5.73 -15.64
N SER A 78 -4.80 -4.48 -16.05
CA SER A 78 -3.55 -4.00 -16.67
C SER A 78 -2.42 -3.86 -15.64
N SER A 79 -2.74 -3.52 -14.39
CA SER A 79 -1.77 -3.48 -13.29
C SER A 79 -1.36 -4.87 -12.83
N ALA A 80 -2.29 -5.83 -12.80
CA ALA A 80 -2.04 -7.24 -12.52
C ALA A 80 -1.17 -7.89 -13.60
N ARG A 81 -1.45 -7.65 -14.89
CA ARG A 81 -0.57 -8.09 -15.99
C ARG A 81 0.81 -7.44 -15.98
N LYS A 82 0.94 -6.20 -15.47
CA LYS A 82 2.23 -5.55 -15.21
C LYS A 82 2.92 -6.03 -13.92
N PHE A 83 2.19 -6.69 -13.03
CA PHE A 83 2.70 -7.40 -11.85
C PHE A 83 3.34 -8.73 -12.27
N GLU A 84 2.76 -9.39 -13.27
CA GLU A 84 3.22 -10.66 -13.84
C GLU A 84 4.54 -10.52 -14.63
N ASN A 85 4.71 -9.43 -15.37
CA ASN A 85 5.84 -9.26 -16.30
C ASN A 85 7.02 -8.42 -15.75
N GLY A 86 7.01 -8.09 -14.45
CA GLY A 86 7.96 -7.18 -13.83
C GLY A 86 8.80 -7.87 -12.76
N LYS A 87 10.09 -8.04 -13.04
CA LYS A 87 11.15 -8.40 -12.09
C LYS A 87 10.83 -7.93 -10.66
N LYS A 88 11.05 -8.84 -9.70
CA LYS A 88 11.19 -8.59 -8.26
C LYS A 88 11.86 -7.22 -8.06
N ASP A 89 11.37 -6.45 -7.09
CA ASP A 89 11.94 -5.18 -6.61
C ASP A 89 11.19 -3.90 -7.04
N LYS A 90 10.12 -3.58 -6.30
CA LYS A 90 10.04 -2.25 -5.64
C LYS A 90 8.97 -2.23 -4.53
N PRO A 91 9.36 -2.08 -3.26
CA PRO A 91 8.43 -2.01 -2.11
C PRO A 91 7.52 -0.77 -2.13
N SER A 92 7.82 0.23 -2.96
CA SER A 92 7.03 1.48 -3.10
C SER A 92 5.61 1.25 -3.62
N ARG A 93 5.35 0.16 -4.34
CA ARG A 93 4.03 -0.10 -4.96
C ARG A 93 3.00 -0.60 -3.97
N SER A 94 3.45 -1.33 -2.96
CA SER A 94 2.57 -1.85 -1.91
C SER A 94 1.87 -0.72 -1.14
N ALA A 95 2.55 0.37 -0.79
CA ALA A 95 1.93 1.46 -0.03
C ALA A 95 0.75 2.10 -0.79
N ALA A 96 0.88 2.25 -2.11
CA ALA A 96 -0.20 2.74 -2.96
C ALA A 96 -1.39 1.76 -2.99
N MET A 97 -1.15 0.45 -3.01
CA MET A 97 -2.22 -0.56 -2.96
C MET A 97 -3.06 -0.44 -1.70
N TYR A 98 -2.43 -0.34 -0.52
CA TYR A 98 -3.17 -0.21 0.74
C TYR A 98 -3.96 1.10 0.80
N GLY A 99 -3.41 2.21 0.30
CA GLY A 99 -4.15 3.47 0.19
C GLY A 99 -5.37 3.39 -0.73
N ILE A 100 -5.25 2.69 -1.86
CA ILE A 100 -6.38 2.44 -2.76
C ILE A 100 -7.43 1.56 -2.06
N THR A 101 -7.03 0.45 -1.46
CA THR A 101 -7.95 -0.45 -0.74
C THR A 101 -8.69 0.26 0.40
N ALA A 102 -7.99 1.09 1.18
CA ALA A 102 -8.61 1.87 2.24
C ALA A 102 -9.61 2.92 1.73
N SER A 103 -9.37 3.47 0.53
CA SER A 103 -10.26 4.46 -0.10
C SER A 103 -11.50 3.86 -0.78
N LEU A 104 -11.49 2.56 -1.07
CA LEU A 104 -12.63 1.87 -1.69
C LEU A 104 -13.73 1.65 -0.65
N GLU A 105 -14.76 2.51 -0.69
CA GLU A 105 -16.00 2.31 0.07
C GLU A 105 -16.74 1.04 -0.37
N ASN A 106 -16.55 0.62 -1.64
CA ASN A 106 -17.18 -0.57 -2.22
C ASN A 106 -16.46 -1.88 -1.82
N ARG A 107 -16.93 -2.51 -0.75
CA ARG A 107 -16.40 -3.81 -0.24
C ARG A 107 -16.42 -4.95 -1.26
N LYS A 108 -17.26 -4.88 -2.31
CA LYS A 108 -17.34 -5.91 -3.37
C LYS A 108 -16.06 -5.98 -4.21
N ASP A 109 -15.45 -4.83 -4.49
CA ASP A 109 -14.23 -4.76 -5.31
C ASP A 109 -13.01 -5.31 -4.55
N VAL A 110 -12.95 -5.06 -3.24
CA VAL A 110 -11.92 -5.64 -2.35
C VAL A 110 -12.05 -7.16 -2.28
N HIS A 111 -13.27 -7.68 -2.19
CA HIS A 111 -13.52 -9.12 -2.18
C HIS A 111 -13.04 -9.79 -3.47
N THR A 112 -13.36 -9.22 -4.64
CA THR A 112 -12.87 -9.74 -5.93
C THR A 112 -11.34 -9.71 -6.02
N MET A 113 -10.71 -8.63 -5.56
CA MET A 113 -9.25 -8.55 -5.51
C MET A 113 -8.63 -9.65 -4.63
N ILE A 114 -9.23 -9.96 -3.48
CA ILE A 114 -8.75 -11.03 -2.60
C ILE A 114 -8.90 -12.40 -3.28
N LEU A 115 -10.02 -12.66 -3.95
CA LEU A 115 -10.21 -13.90 -4.70
C LEU A 115 -9.15 -14.06 -5.81
N GLU A 116 -8.86 -13.01 -6.58
CA GLU A 116 -7.82 -13.06 -7.61
C GLU A 116 -6.42 -13.37 -7.02
N ILE A 117 -6.11 -12.82 -5.84
CA ILE A 117 -4.84 -13.11 -5.14
C ILE A 117 -4.81 -14.57 -4.68
N LEU A 118 -5.91 -15.09 -4.11
CA LEU A 118 -6.00 -16.48 -3.70
C LEU A 118 -5.87 -17.42 -4.91
N ASP A 119 -6.58 -17.15 -5.99
CA ASP A 119 -6.49 -17.92 -7.23
C ASP A 119 -5.05 -17.95 -7.76
N GLN A 120 -4.33 -16.82 -7.71
CA GLN A 120 -2.92 -16.76 -8.09
C GLN A 120 -2.00 -17.57 -7.16
N MET A 121 -2.33 -17.69 -5.88
CA MET A 121 -1.58 -18.53 -4.95
C MET A 121 -1.80 -20.03 -5.21
N TYR A 122 -2.94 -20.40 -5.80
CA TYR A 122 -3.31 -21.78 -6.09
C TYR A 122 -3.17 -22.17 -7.57
N SER A 123 -2.79 -21.24 -8.46
CA SER A 123 -2.44 -21.56 -9.84
C SER A 123 -1.07 -22.24 -9.87
N LEU A 124 -1.05 -23.53 -10.17
CA LEU A 124 0.16 -24.34 -10.38
C LEU A 124 0.93 -23.90 -11.63
#